data_AF-A0A031J210-F1
#
_entry.id   AF-A0A031J210-F1
#
_cell.length_a   1.000
_cell.length_b   1.000
_cell.length_c   1.000
_cell.angle_alpha   90.00
_cell.angle_beta   90.00
_cell.angle_gamma   90.00
#
_symmetry.space_group_name_H-M   'P 1'
#
loop_
_entity.id
_entity.type
_entity.pdbx_description
1 polymer ?
#
loop_
_entity_poly.entity_id
_entity_poly.type
_entity_poly.pdbx_seq_one_letter_code
_entity_poly.pdbx_strand_id
1 'polypeptide(L)'
;MSTLSEESRRIVASLAHRVGPSADTARIAEVIVSILQGMDAALTPIIGQQGVVALTRRSIHLSASIHPHLASTFERAQAAPDLLGLKSVLVEQSEADALLFGEGLLITFYTLLTTLIGPSLTARLLRDVWKPSLSDTPSQENSP
;
A
#
# COMPACT_ATOMS: atom_id res chain seq x y z
N MET A 1 -19.43 12.09 7.52
CA MET A 1 -18.60 11.99 6.30
C MET A 1 -17.14 12.43 6.54
N SER A 2 -16.59 12.30 7.76
CA SER A 2 -15.40 13.07 8.15
C SER A 2 -14.14 12.24 8.41
N THR A 3 -14.26 10.97 8.83
CA THR A 3 -13.10 10.15 9.22
C THR A 3 -12.44 9.42 8.05
N LEU A 4 -13.21 8.83 7.14
CA LEU A 4 -12.65 8.09 6.00
C LEU A 4 -11.86 9.00 5.04
N SER A 5 -12.31 10.24 4.84
CA SER A 5 -11.60 11.23 4.02
C SER A 5 -10.28 11.67 4.67
N GLU A 6 -10.24 11.78 6.00
CA GLU A 6 -9.02 12.10 6.72
C GLU A 6 -8.01 10.94 6.68
N GLU A 7 -8.47 9.70 6.90
CA GLU A 7 -7.61 8.52 6.77
C GLU A 7 -7.09 8.35 5.35
N SER A 8 -7.92 8.58 4.32
CA SER A 8 -7.47 8.54 2.92
C SER A 8 -6.37 9.57 2.66
N ARG A 9 -6.52 10.80 3.15
CA ARG A 9 -5.46 11.83 3.04
C ARG A 9 -4.18 11.42 3.77
N ARG A 10 -4.30 10.80 4.95
CA ARG A 10 -3.14 10.32 5.71
C ARG A 10 -2.40 9.19 4.98
N ILE A 11 -3.14 8.27 4.37
CA ILE A 11 -2.57 7.17 3.56
C ILE A 11 -1.77 7.76 2.39
N VAL A 12 -2.39 8.66 1.62
CA VAL A 12 -1.74 9.31 0.47
C VAL A 12 -0.50 10.09 0.91
N ALA A 13 -0.60 10.89 1.97
CA ALA A 13 0.54 11.64 2.50
C ALA A 13 1.68 10.74 3.00
N SER A 14 1.36 9.62 3.66
CA SER A 14 2.36 8.66 4.14
C SER A 14 3.08 7.97 2.98
N LEU A 15 2.34 7.56 1.93
CA LEU A 15 2.91 6.99 0.72
C LEU A 15 3.84 8.00 0.04
N ALA A 16 3.34 9.21 -0.26
CA ALA A 16 4.12 10.26 -0.91
C ALA A 16 5.39 10.63 -0.14
N HIS A 17 5.31 10.69 1.20
CA HIS A 17 6.46 11.00 2.04
C HIS A 17 7.55 9.91 1.97
N ARG A 18 7.20 8.63 1.93
CA ARG A 18 8.16 7.51 1.84
C ARG A 18 8.77 7.35 0.47
N VAL A 19 7.98 7.63 -0.56
CA VAL A 19 8.44 7.64 -1.94
C VAL A 19 9.46 8.77 -2.10
N GLY A 20 9.12 9.99 -1.69
CA GLY A 20 9.97 11.15 -1.85
C GLY A 20 9.88 11.78 -3.26
N PRO A 21 10.40 13.00 -3.44
CA PRO A 21 10.14 13.82 -4.63
C PRO A 21 10.89 13.39 -5.91
N SER A 22 11.79 12.41 -5.84
CA SER A 22 12.65 12.00 -6.96
C SER A 22 12.79 10.49 -7.07
N ALA A 23 11.79 9.75 -6.59
CA ALA A 23 11.77 8.31 -6.69
C ALA A 23 11.42 7.85 -8.10
N ASP A 24 12.18 6.88 -8.59
CA ASP A 24 11.83 6.12 -9.79
C ASP A 24 10.70 5.12 -9.51
N THR A 25 10.16 4.52 -10.57
CA THR A 25 9.10 3.50 -10.47
C THR A 25 9.51 2.31 -9.60
N ALA A 26 10.78 1.93 -9.58
CA ALA A 26 11.26 0.80 -8.78
C ALA A 26 11.18 1.08 -7.28
N ARG A 27 11.55 2.30 -6.87
CA ARG A 27 11.40 2.78 -5.51
C ARG A 27 9.94 2.91 -5.12
N ILE A 28 9.08 3.44 -6.00
CA ILE A 28 7.61 3.50 -5.75
C ILE A 28 7.05 2.10 -5.50
N ALA A 29 7.36 1.14 -6.37
CA ALA A 29 6.89 -0.24 -6.25
C ALA A 29 7.38 -0.90 -4.95
N GLU A 30 8.64 -0.65 -4.57
CA GLU A 30 9.20 -1.14 -3.31
C GLU A 30 8.47 -0.56 -2.09
N VAL A 31 8.18 0.74 -2.07
CA VAL A 31 7.46 1.37 -0.96
C VAL A 31 6.05 0.78 -0.83
N ILE A 32 5.33 0.58 -1.94
CA ILE A 32 4.00 -0.02 -1.94
C ILE A 32 4.06 -1.44 -1.38
N VAL A 33 5.00 -2.26 -1.84
CA VAL A 33 5.19 -3.63 -1.34
C VAL A 33 5.55 -3.65 0.14
N SER A 34 6.44 -2.75 0.58
CA SER A 34 6.84 -2.63 1.99
C SER A 34 5.65 -2.27 2.89
N ILE A 35 4.76 -1.37 2.44
CA ILE A 35 3.52 -1.06 3.16
C ILE A 35 2.61 -2.29 3.26
N LEU A 36 2.41 -3.01 2.14
CA LEU A 36 1.58 -4.23 2.12
C LEU A 36 2.16 -5.33 3.03
N GLN A 37 3.48 -5.47 3.11
CA GLN A 37 4.15 -6.37 4.05
C GLN A 37 3.93 -5.95 5.51
N GLY A 38 3.99 -4.64 5.79
CA GLY A 38 3.67 -4.11 7.12
C GLY A 38 2.22 -4.38 7.53
N MET A 39 1.28 -4.25 6.58
CA MET A 39 -0.12 -4.63 6.79
C MET A 39 -0.27 -6.12 7.04
N ASP A 40 0.42 -6.97 6.27
CA ASP A 40 0.40 -8.42 6.45
C ASP A 40 0.87 -8.82 7.86
N ALA A 41 2.02 -8.29 8.29
CA ALA A 41 2.55 -8.55 9.63
C ALA A 41 1.60 -8.10 10.75
N ALA A 42 0.96 -6.94 10.60
CA ALA A 42 0.03 -6.40 11.59
C ALA A 42 -1.30 -7.18 11.66
N LEU A 43 -1.75 -7.75 10.55
CA LEU A 43 -3.09 -8.33 10.42
C LEU A 43 -3.11 -9.85 10.51
N THR A 44 -2.01 -10.53 10.13
CA THR A 44 -1.90 -11.98 10.22
C THR A 44 -2.27 -12.55 11.61
N PRO A 45 -1.87 -11.93 12.74
CA PRO A 45 -2.29 -12.41 14.07
C PRO A 45 -3.79 -12.30 14.36
N ILE A 46 -4.53 -11.48 13.60
CA ILE A 46 -5.95 -11.17 13.83
C ILE A 46 -6.87 -11.95 12.89
N ILE A 47 -6.53 -11.97 11.60
CA ILE A 47 -7.38 -12.57 10.55
C ILE A 47 -6.71 -13.74 9.82
N GLY A 48 -5.49 -14.11 10.22
CA GLY A 48 -4.69 -15.14 9.57
C GLY A 48 -4.12 -14.69 8.22
N GLN A 49 -3.03 -15.33 7.79
CA GLN A 49 -2.34 -15.01 6.52
C GLN A 49 -3.28 -15.10 5.31
N GLN A 50 -4.11 -16.14 5.24
CA GLN A 50 -5.07 -16.31 4.14
C GLN A 50 -6.14 -15.21 4.13
N GLY A 51 -6.50 -14.67 5.30
CA GLY A 51 -7.40 -13.52 5.41
C GLY A 51 -6.78 -12.26 4.82
N VAL A 52 -5.50 -12.00 5.11
CA VAL A 52 -4.77 -10.86 4.52
C VAL A 52 -4.66 -11.03 3.00
N VAL A 53 -4.27 -12.20 2.51
CA VAL A 53 -4.16 -12.48 1.06
C VAL A 53 -5.49 -12.25 0.36
N ALA A 54 -6.58 -12.75 0.92
CA ALA A 54 -7.92 -12.55 0.38
C ALA A 54 -8.32 -11.06 0.37
N LEU A 55 -7.99 -10.33 1.45
CA LEU A 55 -8.27 -8.91 1.56
C LEU A 55 -7.49 -8.11 0.51
N THR A 56 -6.18 -8.34 0.36
CA THR A 56 -5.34 -7.68 -0.67
C THR A 56 -5.86 -7.94 -2.08
N ARG A 57 -6.19 -9.19 -2.42
CA ARG A 57 -6.78 -9.54 -3.73
C ARG A 57 -8.10 -8.83 -3.97
N ARG A 58 -8.97 -8.81 -2.96
CA ARG A 58 -10.26 -8.10 -3.03
C ARG A 58 -10.07 -6.59 -3.22
N SER A 59 -9.07 -6.00 -2.58
CA SER A 59 -8.73 -4.58 -2.76
C SER A 59 -8.28 -4.29 -4.19
N ILE A 60 -7.34 -5.08 -4.74
CA ILE A 60 -6.89 -4.97 -6.14
C ILE A 60 -8.09 -5.03 -7.10
N HIS A 61 -8.98 -6.00 -6.90
CA HIS A 61 -10.17 -6.17 -7.74
C HIS A 61 -11.09 -4.94 -7.72
N LEU A 62 -11.34 -4.36 -6.54
CA LEU A 62 -12.21 -3.20 -6.42
C LEU A 62 -11.56 -1.92 -6.96
N SER A 63 -10.25 -1.75 -6.74
CA SER A 63 -9.53 -0.58 -7.24
C SER A 63 -9.53 -0.49 -8.77
N ALA A 64 -9.56 -1.63 -9.48
CA ALA A 64 -9.71 -1.67 -10.94
C ALA A 64 -10.96 -0.91 -11.44
N SER A 65 -12.08 -1.04 -10.72
CA SER A 65 -13.34 -0.37 -11.06
C SER A 65 -13.33 1.14 -10.79
N ILE A 66 -12.48 1.58 -9.86
CA ILE A 66 -12.35 2.99 -9.44
C ILE A 66 -11.42 3.75 -10.39
N HIS A 67 -10.43 3.06 -10.95
CA HIS A 67 -9.42 3.66 -11.84
C HIS A 67 -9.41 2.98 -13.22
N PRO A 68 -10.38 3.28 -14.11
CA PRO A 68 -10.48 2.61 -15.41
C PRO A 68 -9.21 2.68 -16.27
N HIS A 69 -8.45 3.78 -16.17
CA HIS A 69 -7.17 3.94 -16.89
C HIS A 69 -6.07 2.96 -16.42
N LEU A 70 -6.18 2.40 -15.22
CA LEU A 70 -5.25 1.40 -14.65
C LEU A 70 -5.83 -0.01 -14.66
N ALA A 71 -7.00 -0.24 -15.27
CA ALA A 71 -7.70 -1.52 -15.20
C ALA A 71 -6.80 -2.70 -15.63
N SER A 72 -6.04 -2.55 -16.71
CA SER A 72 -5.08 -3.57 -17.18
C SER A 72 -3.96 -3.86 -16.18
N THR A 73 -3.50 -2.84 -15.44
CA THR A 73 -2.48 -2.97 -14.41
C THR A 73 -3.04 -3.65 -13.16
N PHE A 74 -4.29 -3.34 -12.76
CA PHE A 74 -4.98 -4.06 -11.68
C PHE A 74 -5.27 -5.53 -12.04
N GLU A 75 -5.64 -5.83 -13.28
CA GLU A 75 -5.82 -7.22 -13.76
C GLU A 75 -4.50 -8.01 -13.67
N ARG A 76 -3.39 -7.44 -14.15
CA ARG A 76 -2.06 -8.09 -14.03
C ARG A 76 -1.62 -8.23 -12.57
N ALA A 77 -1.87 -7.22 -11.74
CA ALA A 77 -1.62 -7.28 -10.31
C ALA A 77 -2.46 -8.36 -9.61
N GLN A 78 -3.68 -8.61 -10.08
CA GLN A 78 -4.55 -9.67 -9.55
C GLN A 78 -4.07 -11.07 -9.94
N ALA A 79 -3.53 -11.20 -11.15
CA ALA A 79 -2.92 -12.43 -11.64
C ALA A 79 -1.53 -12.71 -11.01
N ALA A 80 -0.92 -11.72 -10.36
CA ALA A 80 0.37 -11.89 -9.70
C ALA A 80 0.28 -12.92 -8.56
N PRO A 81 1.24 -13.86 -8.47
CA PRO A 81 1.21 -14.92 -7.46
C PRO A 81 1.44 -14.38 -6.04
N ASP A 82 2.25 -13.33 -5.91
CA ASP A 82 2.72 -12.76 -4.66
C ASP A 82 3.09 -11.27 -4.80
N LEU A 83 3.60 -10.68 -3.72
CA LEU A 83 4.04 -9.27 -3.71
C LEU A 83 5.26 -9.01 -4.62
N LEU A 84 6.07 -10.03 -4.94
CA LEU A 84 7.18 -9.90 -5.88
C LEU A 84 6.65 -9.76 -7.32
N GLY A 85 5.65 -10.56 -7.68
CA GLY A 85 4.92 -10.43 -8.94
C GLY A 85 4.24 -9.06 -9.05
N LEU A 86 3.63 -8.58 -7.97
CA LEU A 86 3.05 -7.23 -7.91
C LEU A 86 4.12 -6.15 -8.16
N LYS A 87 5.29 -6.25 -7.51
CA LYS A 87 6.41 -5.32 -7.73
C LYS A 87 6.78 -5.26 -9.22
N SER A 88 6.88 -6.43 -9.86
CA SER A 88 7.25 -6.54 -11.28
C SER A 88 6.25 -5.83 -12.18
N VAL A 89 4.94 -6.00 -11.93
CA VAL A 89 3.87 -5.29 -12.65
C VAL A 89 3.99 -3.77 -12.50
N LEU A 90 4.31 -3.29 -11.29
CA LEU A 90 4.42 -1.86 -11.01
C LEU A 90 5.64 -1.21 -11.64
N VAL A 91 6.79 -1.90 -11.68
CA VAL A 91 8.03 -1.39 -12.31
C VAL A 91 7.84 -1.08 -13.80
N GLU A 92 6.93 -1.76 -14.47
CA GLU A 92 6.61 -1.52 -15.88
C GLU A 92 5.70 -0.29 -16.11
N GLN A 93 5.24 0.37 -15.04
CA GLN A 93 4.35 1.53 -15.14
C GLN A 93 5.13 2.84 -15.19
N SER A 94 4.43 3.92 -15.55
CA SER A 94 4.92 5.27 -15.26
C SER A 94 4.92 5.51 -13.75
N GLU A 95 5.78 6.42 -13.28
CA GLU A 95 5.83 6.81 -11.87
C GLU A 95 4.46 7.29 -11.36
N ALA A 96 3.76 8.07 -12.18
CA ALA A 96 2.43 8.59 -11.87
C ALA A 96 1.39 7.46 -11.73
N ASP A 97 1.40 6.50 -12.66
CA ASP A 97 0.47 5.37 -12.63
C ASP A 97 0.76 4.42 -11.47
N ALA A 98 2.04 4.19 -11.15
CA ALA A 98 2.44 3.37 -10.01
C ALA A 98 2.01 3.99 -8.68
N LEU A 99 2.16 5.32 -8.54
CA LEU A 99 1.67 6.06 -7.37
C LEU A 99 0.15 5.98 -7.26
N LEU A 100 -0.55 6.27 -8.35
CA LEU A 100 -2.02 6.28 -8.36
C LEU A 100 -2.60 4.87 -8.10
N PHE A 101 -1.94 3.84 -8.62
CA PHE A 101 -2.23 2.45 -8.26
C PHE A 101 -2.09 2.22 -6.75
N GLY A 102 -0.96 2.65 -6.17
CA GLY A 102 -0.67 2.48 -4.74
C GLY A 102 -1.70 3.18 -3.86
N GLU A 103 -2.04 4.43 -4.16
CA GLU A 103 -3.08 5.20 -3.45
C GLU A 103 -4.44 4.49 -3.50
N GLY A 104 -4.89 4.13 -4.70
CA GLY A 104 -6.17 3.45 -4.91
C GLY A 104 -6.24 2.13 -4.15
N LEU A 105 -5.18 1.32 -4.24
CA LEU A 105 -5.08 0.03 -3.55
C LEU A 105 -5.14 0.19 -2.02
N LEU A 106 -4.30 1.06 -1.45
CA LEU A 106 -4.19 1.23 0.00
C LEU A 106 -5.45 1.82 0.62
N ILE A 107 -6.10 2.78 -0.06
CA ILE A 107 -7.38 3.35 0.37
C ILE A 107 -8.47 2.28 0.34
N THR A 108 -8.53 1.48 -0.72
CA THR A 108 -9.52 0.40 -0.87
C THR A 108 -9.31 -0.66 0.22
N PHE A 109 -8.06 -1.04 0.48
CA PHE A 109 -7.70 -1.96 1.56
C PHE A 109 -8.15 -1.46 2.93
N TYR A 110 -7.77 -0.22 3.28
CA TYR A 110 -8.15 0.38 4.56
C TYR A 110 -9.67 0.46 4.73
N THR A 111 -10.40 0.77 3.66
CA THR A 111 -11.86 0.85 3.65
C THR A 111 -12.48 -0.52 3.91
N LEU A 112 -12.06 -1.56 3.18
CA LEU A 112 -12.58 -2.92 3.38
C LEU A 112 -12.29 -3.44 4.79
N LEU A 113 -11.07 -3.22 5.29
CA LEU A 113 -10.70 -3.60 6.64
C LEU A 113 -11.56 -2.87 7.67
N THR A 114 -11.75 -1.56 7.51
CA THR A 114 -12.64 -0.75 8.35
C THR A 114 -14.06 -1.31 8.38
N THR A 115 -14.59 -1.75 7.25
CA THR A 115 -15.92 -2.39 7.18
C THR A 115 -15.94 -3.75 7.88
N LEU A 116 -14.86 -4.52 7.82
CA LEU A 116 -14.79 -5.88 8.38
C LEU A 116 -14.63 -5.87 9.91
N ILE A 117 -13.74 -5.02 10.44
CA ILE A 117 -13.33 -5.08 11.86
C ILE A 117 -13.57 -3.76 12.62
N GLY A 118 -14.14 -2.76 11.95
CA GLY A 118 -14.45 -1.46 12.51
C GLY A 118 -13.28 -0.45 12.44
N PRO A 119 -13.60 0.85 12.45
CA PRO A 119 -12.61 1.92 12.27
C PRO A 119 -11.60 2.02 13.41
N SER A 120 -12.05 1.85 14.66
CA SER A 120 -11.19 1.95 15.84
C SER A 120 -10.10 0.87 15.85
N LEU A 121 -10.46 -0.37 15.50
CA LEU A 121 -9.49 -1.47 15.45
C LEU A 121 -8.56 -1.32 14.25
N THR A 122 -9.10 -0.94 13.10
CA THR A 122 -8.30 -0.68 11.88
C THR A 122 -7.22 0.37 12.12
N ALA A 123 -7.60 1.54 12.65
CA ALA A 123 -6.66 2.62 12.96
C ALA A 123 -5.61 2.20 14.00
N ARG A 124 -5.98 1.34 14.97
CA ARG A 124 -5.06 0.83 15.99
C ARG A 124 -4.04 -0.14 15.41
N LEU A 125 -4.47 -1.11 14.61
CA LEU A 125 -3.61 -2.15 14.03
C LEU A 125 -2.65 -1.57 12.99
N LEU A 126 -3.11 -0.62 12.17
CA LEU A 126 -2.29 -0.05 11.10
C LEU A 126 -1.49 1.19 11.51
N ARG A 127 -1.56 1.61 12.78
CA ARG A 127 -0.89 2.83 13.26
C ARG A 127 0.60 2.86 12.93
N ASP A 128 1.29 1.74 13.17
CA ASP A 128 2.74 1.66 12.98
C ASP A 128 3.12 1.41 11.52
N VAL A 129 2.22 0.83 10.72
CA VAL A 129 2.40 0.66 9.26
C VAL A 129 2.60 2.01 8.58
N TRP A 130 1.98 3.08 9.09
CA TRP A 130 2.04 4.44 8.51
C TRP A 130 3.23 5.28 8.99
N LYS A 131 4.02 4.82 9.96
CA LYS A 131 5.26 5.48 10.36
C LYS A 131 6.40 5.17 9.38
N PRO A 132 7.24 6.14 8.98
CA PRO A 132 8.45 5.86 8.22
C PRO A 132 9.28 4.78 8.93
N SER A 133 9.77 3.80 8.18
CA SER A 133 10.63 2.76 8.73
C SER A 133 11.93 3.42 9.22
N LEU A 134 12.28 3.22 10.49
CA LEU A 134 13.48 3.81 11.12
C LEU A 134 14.81 3.34 10.48
N SER A 135 14.75 2.43 9.51
CA SER A 135 15.91 1.92 8.77
C SER A 135 16.46 2.91 7.74
N ASP A 136 15.75 4.00 7.44
CA ASP A 136 16.28 5.13 6.66
C ASP A 136 17.09 6.09 7.55
N THR A 137 18.07 5.57 8.30
CA THR A 137 19.18 6.43 8.73
C THR A 137 20.12 6.57 7.54
N PRO A 138 20.31 7.77 6.95
CA PRO A 138 21.47 7.99 6.11
C PRO A 138 22.67 7.71 7.02
N SER A 139 23.48 6.73 6.64
CA SER A 139 24.73 6.44 7.32
C SER A 139 25.55 7.73 7.29
N GLN A 140 25.51 8.50 8.38
CA GLN A 140 26.53 9.50 8.66
C GLN A 140 27.78 8.72 9.01
N GLU A 141 28.45 8.24 7.97
CA GLU A 141 29.82 7.77 8.11
C GLU A 141 30.72 8.99 7.97
N ASN A 142 31.42 9.21 9.06
CA ASN A 142 32.28 10.34 9.33
C ASN A 142 33.48 10.42 8.37
N SER A 143 34.08 11.62 8.40
CA SER A 143 35.52 11.93 8.37
C SER A 143 36.08 12.61 7.11
N PRO A 144 37.15 13.42 7.25
CA PRO A 144 37.96 13.68 8.46
C PRO A 144 37.79 15.06 9.10
#